data_AF-A0A9Q0J8H2-F1
#
_entry.id   AF-A0A9Q0J8H2-F1
#
_cell.length_a   1.000
_cell.length_b   1.000
_cell.length_c   1.000
_cell.angle_alpha   90.00
_cell.angle_beta   90.00
_cell.angle_gamma   90.00
#
_symmetry.space_group_name_H-M   'P 1'
#
loop_
_entity.id
_entity.type
_entity.pdbx_description
1 polymer ?
#
loop_
_entity_poly.entity_id
_entity_poly.type
_entity_poly.pdbx_seq_one_letter_code
_entity_poly.pdbx_strand_id
1 'polypeptide(L)'
;MAASNFQKFWNHPAGPKTIHFWAPTFKWGINIANVADATKPPDQLSYPQQSALACSAVIWAKYSTVVTPRNWNLFSVSVAMAATSIYQLGRKIQ
;
A
#
# COMPACT_ATOMS: atom_id res chain seq x y z
N MET A 1 30.10 -8.40 17.99
CA MET A 1 29.60 -9.21 16.86
C MET A 1 28.49 -8.44 16.16
N ALA A 2 28.76 -7.89 14.97
CA ALA A 2 27.75 -7.19 14.18
C ALA A 2 26.72 -8.20 13.67
N ALA A 3 25.50 -8.18 14.20
CA ALA A 3 24.42 -8.99 13.64
C ALA A 3 24.26 -8.62 12.16
N SER A 4 24.43 -9.62 11.28
CA SER A 4 24.21 -9.49 9.83
C SER A 4 22.90 -8.75 9.55
N ASN A 5 22.87 -7.91 8.52
CA ASN A 5 21.66 -7.17 8.13
C ASN A 5 20.45 -8.10 7.95
N PHE A 6 20.70 -9.36 7.57
CA PHE A 6 19.69 -10.42 7.51
C PHE A 6 19.13 -10.81 8.88
N GLN A 7 19.98 -10.94 9.91
CA GLN A 7 19.58 -11.25 11.29
C GLN A 7 18.74 -10.10 11.89
N LYS A 8 19.08 -8.85 11.54
CA LYS A 8 18.32 -7.65 11.95
C LYS A 8 16.95 -7.58 11.29
N PHE A 9 16.85 -7.92 10.00
CA PHE A 9 15.58 -8.02 9.28
C PHE A 9 14.69 -9.16 9.81
N TRP A 10 15.29 -10.32 10.08
CA TRP A 10 14.59 -11.53 10.55
C TRP A 10 14.03 -11.42 11.98
N ASN A 11 14.72 -10.68 12.86
CA ASN A 11 14.30 -10.45 14.24
C ASN A 11 13.61 -9.09 14.46
N HIS A 12 13.32 -8.34 13.39
CA HIS A 12 12.59 -7.08 13.51
C HIS A 12 11.18 -7.35 14.07
N PRO A 13 10.66 -6.53 15.01
CA PRO A 13 9.34 -6.74 15.62
C PRO A 13 8.17 -6.53 14.63
N ALA A 14 8.45 -6.01 13.44
CA ALA A 14 7.55 -6.01 12.27
C ALA A 14 8.15 -6.80 11.07
N GLY A 15 9.02 -7.77 11.36
CA GLY A 15 9.70 -8.60 10.38
C GLY A 15 8.84 -9.77 9.87
N PRO A 16 9.40 -10.64 9.00
CA PRO A 16 8.67 -11.70 8.29
C PRO A 16 8.05 -12.78 9.21
N LYS A 17 8.41 -12.80 10.50
CA LYS A 17 7.78 -13.66 11.52
C LYS A 17 6.41 -13.15 11.99
N THR A 18 6.01 -11.95 11.61
CA THR A 18 4.81 -11.29 12.15
C THR A 18 3.76 -11.05 11.06
N ILE A 19 2.49 -11.07 11.47
CA ILE A 19 1.37 -10.72 10.57
C ILE A 19 1.47 -9.30 10.02
N HIS A 20 2.18 -8.43 10.74
CA HIS A 20 2.47 -7.06 10.32
C HIS A 20 3.34 -6.97 9.07
N PHE A 21 4.08 -8.02 8.69
CA PHE A 21 4.80 -8.07 7.42
C PHE A 21 3.94 -8.67 6.30
N TRP A 22 3.29 -9.80 6.56
CA TRP A 22 2.52 -10.52 5.54
C TRP A 22 1.22 -9.80 5.14
N ALA A 23 0.49 -9.21 6.08
CA ALA A 23 -0.76 -8.51 5.77
C ALA A 23 -0.56 -7.32 4.80
N PRO A 24 0.43 -6.41 5.00
CA PRO A 24 0.75 -5.41 3.99
C PRO A 24 1.27 -6.01 2.68
N THR A 25 2.03 -7.10 2.75
CA THR A 25 2.55 -7.78 1.57
C THR A 25 1.42 -8.30 0.67
N PHE A 26 0.36 -8.88 1.25
CA PHE A 26 -0.82 -9.27 0.48
C PHE A 26 -1.62 -8.07 -0.05
N LYS A 27 -1.66 -6.94 0.68
CA LYS A 27 -2.29 -5.71 0.19
C LYS A 27 -1.65 -5.16 -1.08
N TRP A 28 -0.39 -5.50 -1.40
CA TRP A 28 0.22 -5.14 -2.69
C TRP A 28 -0.52 -5.73 -3.89
N GLY A 29 -1.28 -6.81 -3.72
CA GLY A 29 -2.16 -7.34 -4.76
C GLY A 29 -3.17 -6.30 -5.25
N ILE A 30 -3.67 -5.42 -4.37
CA ILE A 30 -4.59 -4.33 -4.74
C ILE A 30 -3.87 -3.32 -5.64
N ASN A 31 -2.62 -2.99 -5.34
CA ASN A 31 -1.83 -2.08 -6.16
C ASN A 31 -1.54 -2.68 -7.54
N ILE A 32 -1.20 -3.97 -7.61
CA ILE A 32 -0.98 -4.67 -8.88
C ILE A 32 -2.28 -4.69 -9.70
N ALA A 33 -3.42 -4.97 -9.06
CA ALA A 33 -4.73 -4.90 -9.72
C ALA A 33 -5.04 -3.49 -10.24
N ASN A 34 -4.78 -2.45 -9.44
CA ASN A 34 -4.95 -1.05 -9.85
C ASN A 34 -4.05 -0.68 -11.05
N VAL A 35 -2.82 -1.19 -11.10
CA VAL A 35 -1.92 -0.97 -12.24
C VAL A 35 -2.41 -1.74 -13.47
N ALA A 36 -2.87 -2.98 -13.32
CA ALA A 36 -3.45 -3.75 -14.43
C ALA A 36 -4.73 -3.07 -14.98
N ASP A 37 -5.57 -2.55 -14.08
CA ASP A 37 -6.78 -1.81 -14.42
C ASP A 37 -6.49 -0.47 -15.09
N ALA A 38 -5.26 0.05 -15.00
CA ALA A 38 -4.84 1.23 -15.75
C ALA A 38 -4.80 1.01 -17.28
N THR A 39 -4.91 -0.23 -17.76
CA THR A 39 -5.07 -0.51 -19.20
C THR A 39 -6.53 -0.57 -19.65
N LYS A 40 -7.49 -0.65 -18.71
CA LYS A 40 -8.92 -0.72 -19.01
C LYS A 40 -9.51 0.66 -19.36
N PRO A 41 -10.55 0.72 -20.20
CA PRO A 41 -11.20 1.99 -20.54
C PRO A 41 -11.76 2.67 -19.27
N PRO A 42 -11.59 4.00 -19.14
CA PRO A 42 -11.96 4.76 -17.94
C PRO A 42 -13.46 4.70 -17.60
N ASP A 43 -14.32 4.39 -18.58
CA ASP A 43 -15.76 4.21 -18.39
C ASP A 43 -16.10 3.01 -17.48
N GLN A 44 -15.25 1.98 -17.48
CA GLN A 44 -15.44 0.79 -16.64
C GLN A 44 -14.91 0.98 -15.21
N LEU A 45 -14.17 2.07 -14.93
CA LEU A 45 -13.59 2.33 -13.63
C LEU A 45 -14.60 3.01 -12.71
N SER A 46 -14.85 2.46 -11.52
CA SER A 46 -15.76 3.07 -10.56
C SER A 46 -15.13 4.29 -9.87
N TYR A 47 -15.69 5.48 -10.13
CA TYR A 47 -15.26 6.74 -9.49
C TYR A 47 -15.37 6.74 -7.96
N PRO A 48 -16.52 6.36 -7.36
CA PRO A 48 -16.64 6.33 -5.90
C PRO A 48 -15.71 5.30 -5.25
N GLN A 49 -15.39 4.20 -5.96
CA GLN A 49 -14.43 3.21 -5.48
C GLN A 49 -13.02 3.78 -5.46
N GLN A 50 -12.58 4.44 -6.55
CA GLN A 50 -11.22 4.99 -6.59
C GLN A 50 -11.04 6.19 -5.66
N SER A 51 -12.06 7.00 -5.43
CA SER A 51 -12.01 8.07 -4.42
C SER A 51 -11.96 7.51 -3.01
N ALA A 52 -12.74 6.47 -2.69
CA ALA A 52 -12.67 5.78 -1.40
C ALA A 52 -11.29 5.12 -1.18
N LEU A 53 -10.72 4.49 -2.21
CA LEU A 53 -9.38 3.90 -2.16
C LEU A 53 -8.31 4.97 -1.93
N ALA A 54 -8.35 6.09 -2.64
CA ALA A 54 -7.42 7.20 -2.44
C ALA A 54 -7.50 7.78 -1.01
N CYS A 55 -8.71 8.08 -0.52
CA CYS A 55 -8.91 8.64 0.82
C CYS A 55 -8.46 7.66 1.92
N SER A 56 -8.88 6.39 1.82
CA SER A 56 -8.49 5.37 2.79
C SER A 56 -6.97 5.12 2.78
N ALA A 57 -6.34 5.13 1.60
CA ALA A 57 -4.90 4.97 1.45
C ALA A 57 -4.12 6.08 2.16
N VAL A 58 -4.53 7.34 2.03
CA VAL A 58 -3.90 8.49 2.73
C VAL A 58 -4.04 8.36 4.25
N ILE A 59 -5.22 7.97 4.73
CA ILE A 59 -5.47 7.74 6.16
C ILE A 59 -4.54 6.64 6.68
N TRP A 60 -4.47 5.50 5.98
CA TRP A 60 -3.61 4.38 6.35
C TRP A 60 -2.11 4.70 6.26
N ALA A 61 -1.70 5.55 5.31
CA ALA A 61 -0.33 6.04 5.24
C ALA A 61 0.05 6.80 6.54
N LYS A 62 -0.82 7.69 7.03
CA LYS A 62 -0.59 8.37 8.33
C LYS A 62 -0.52 7.37 9.48
N TYR A 63 -1.50 6.48 9.62
CA TYR A 63 -1.54 5.52 10.73
C TYR A 63 -0.36 4.55 10.76
N SER A 64 0.16 4.14 9.60
CA SER A 64 1.33 3.25 9.51
C SER A 64 2.60 3.81 10.14
N THR A 65 2.71 5.14 10.23
CA THR A 65 3.86 5.84 10.83
C THR A 65 3.72 6.10 12.33
N VAL A 66 2.49 6.04 12.84
CA VAL A 66 2.11 6.27 14.25
C VAL A 66 2.09 4.97 15.05
N VAL A 67 1.73 3.85 14.42
CA VAL A 67 1.77 2.52 15.06
C VAL A 67 3.20 2.18 15.44
N THR A 68 3.42 1.80 16.70
CA THR A 68 4.73 1.34 17.21
C THR A 68 4.71 -0.17 17.39
N PRO A 69 5.66 -0.93 16.81
CA PRO A 69 6.79 -0.49 15.99
C PRO A 69 6.36 -0.02 14.58
N ARG A 70 7.08 0.97 14.04
CA ARG A 70 6.76 1.59 12.74
C ARG A 70 6.76 0.57 11.61
N ASN A 71 5.64 0.47 10.88
CA ASN A 71 5.48 -0.48 9.80
C ASN A 71 5.66 0.21 8.44
N TRP A 72 6.90 0.19 7.95
CA TRP A 72 7.28 0.78 6.66
C TRP A 72 6.64 0.07 5.45
N ASN A 73 6.33 -1.23 5.54
CA ASN A 73 5.66 -1.94 4.44
C ASN A 73 4.22 -1.47 4.28
N LEU A 74 3.51 -1.29 5.41
CA LEU A 74 2.16 -0.71 5.41
C LEU A 74 2.16 0.74 4.90
N PHE A 75 3.20 1.52 5.20
CA PHE A 75 3.36 2.86 4.65
C PHE A 75 3.50 2.83 3.12
N SER A 76 4.43 2.02 2.61
CA SER A 76 4.70 1.95 1.17
C SER A 76 3.49 1.46 0.37
N VAL A 77 2.78 0.43 0.84
CA VAL A 77 1.59 -0.08 0.14
C VAL A 77 0.47 0.96 0.11
N SER A 78 0.29 1.71 1.19
CA SER A 78 -0.71 2.78 1.28
C SER A 78 -0.37 3.97 0.39
N VAL A 79 0.90 4.40 0.34
CA VAL A 79 1.30 5.50 -0.55
C VAL A 79 1.15 5.09 -2.02
N ALA A 80 1.56 3.88 -2.38
CA ALA A 80 1.39 3.35 -3.74
C ALA A 80 -0.10 3.24 -4.13
N MET A 81 -0.97 2.84 -3.19
CA MET A 81 -2.41 2.77 -3.41
C MET A 81 -3.03 4.15 -3.62
N ALA A 82 -2.62 5.14 -2.81
CA ALA A 82 -3.06 6.52 -3.00
C ALA A 82 -2.64 7.06 -4.37
N ALA A 83 -1.39 6.85 -4.78
CA ALA A 83 -0.88 7.32 -6.07
C ALA A 83 -1.61 6.67 -7.26
N THR A 84 -1.78 5.34 -7.23
CA THR A 84 -2.47 4.62 -8.32
C THR A 84 -3.95 4.97 -8.40
N SER A 85 -4.65 5.13 -7.28
CA SER A 85 -6.06 5.55 -7.27
C SER A 85 -6.24 7.01 -7.71
N ILE A 86 -5.35 7.93 -7.32
CA ILE A 86 -5.38 9.33 -7.80
C ILE A 86 -5.15 9.38 -9.32
N TYR A 87 -4.19 8.61 -9.83
CA TYR A 87 -3.98 8.49 -11.28
C TYR A 87 -5.23 7.98 -12.00
N GLN A 88 -5.93 6.99 -11.41
CA GLN A 88 -7.18 6.48 -11.95
C GLN A 88 -8.37 7.44 -11.85
N LEU A 89 -8.36 8.38 -10.91
CA LEU A 89 -9.34 9.47 -10.88
C LEU A 89 -9.02 10.51 -11.96
N GLY A 90 -7.76 10.87 -12.15
CA GLY A 90 -7.32 11.82 -13.18
C GLY A 90 -7.71 11.38 -14.60
N ARG A 91 -7.44 10.12 -14.97
CA ARG A 91 -7.81 9.55 -16.27
C ARG A 91 -9.32 9.49 -16.55
N LYS A 92 -10.16 9.57 -15.51
CA LYS A 92 -11.62 9.48 -15.62
C LYS A 92 -12.28 10.86 -15.70
N ILE A 93 -11.58 11.88 -15.23
CA ILE A 93 -12.01 13.28 -15.31
C ILE A 93 -11.65 13.89 -16.68
N GLN A 94 -10.58 13.40 -17.31
CA GLN A 94 -10.26 13.67 -18.74
C GLN A 94 -11.23 12.95 -19.68
#